data_AF-A0A835X8D9-F1
#
_entry.id   AF-A0A835X8D9-F1
#
_cell.length_a   1.000
_cell.length_b   1.000
_cell.length_c   1.000
_cell.angle_alpha   90.00
_cell.angle_beta   90.00
_cell.angle_gamma   90.00
#
_symmetry.space_group_name_H-M   'P 1'
#
loop_
_entity.id
_entity.type
_entity.pdbx_description
1 polymer ?
#
loop_
_entity_poly.entity_id
_entity_poly.type
_entity_poly.pdbx_seq_one_letter_code
_entity_poly.pdbx_strand_id
1 'polypeptide(L)'
;MKLTLEVLKNEFSENFLQKPFIAKNQILLFMYSDDIFKLDNLTQQARKIPGVKTADLFIPRKIAFPQEWIKDVVAEAKKSPTLHLMYQTN
;
A
#
# COMPACT_ATOMS: atom_id res chain seq x y z
N MET A 1 -3.58 7.05 -19.52
CA MET A 1 -3.71 6.50 -18.14
C MET A 1 -2.92 5.22 -17.92
N LYS A 2 -3.04 4.18 -18.75
CA LYS A 2 -2.22 2.95 -18.62
C LYS A 2 -0.71 3.22 -18.75
N LEU A 3 -0.30 4.00 -19.76
CA LEU A 3 1.09 4.46 -19.93
C LEU A 3 1.60 5.24 -18.71
N THR A 4 0.82 6.20 -18.20
CA THR A 4 1.17 6.98 -17.01
C THR A 4 1.35 6.10 -15.77
N LEU A 5 0.49 5.09 -15.59
CA LEU A 5 0.63 4.12 -14.50
C LEU A 5 1.93 3.33 -14.63
N GLU A 6 2.34 2.95 -15.83
CA GLU A 6 3.58 2.20 -16.07
C GLU A 6 4.82 3.03 -15.75
N VAL A 7 4.84 4.30 -16.17
CA VAL A 7 5.91 5.25 -15.80
C VAL A 7 5.96 5.44 -14.29
N LEU A 8 4.82 5.69 -13.64
CA LEU A 8 4.73 5.84 -12.18
C LEU A 8 5.23 4.59 -11.44
N LYS A 9 4.92 3.40 -11.98
CA LYS A 9 5.38 2.14 -11.40
C LYS A 9 6.90 1.98 -11.46
N ASN A 10 7.52 2.42 -12.54
CA ASN A 10 8.96 2.30 -12.71
C ASN A 10 9.69 3.33 -11.83
N GLU A 11 9.26 4.59 -11.87
CA GLU A 11 9.86 5.72 -11.12
C GLU A 11 9.78 5.54 -9.60
N PHE A 12 8.68 5.01 -9.07
CA PHE A 12 8.44 4.92 -7.62
C PHE A 12 8.47 3.49 -7.07
N SER A 13 9.03 2.55 -7.83
CA SER A 13 9.03 1.10 -7.52
C SER A 13 9.52 0.78 -6.10
N GLU A 14 10.57 1.46 -5.65
CA GLU A 14 11.21 1.23 -4.34
C GLU A 14 10.36 1.69 -3.15
N ASN A 15 9.37 2.55 -3.39
CA ASN A 15 8.63 3.23 -2.33
C ASN A 15 7.20 2.68 -2.14
N PHE A 16 6.83 1.62 -2.86
CA PHE A 16 5.47 1.07 -2.80
C PHE A 16 5.25 0.11 -1.63
N LEU A 17 4.16 0.31 -0.92
CA LEU A 17 3.57 -0.66 0.02
C LEU A 17 2.70 -1.71 -0.70
N GLN A 18 2.08 -1.31 -1.80
CA GLN A 18 1.16 -2.14 -2.55
C GLN A 18 1.21 -1.77 -4.03
N LYS A 19 0.90 -2.75 -4.89
CA LYS A 19 0.79 -2.53 -6.33
C LYS A 19 -0.18 -1.38 -6.62
N PRO A 20 0.27 -0.30 -7.28
CA PRO A 20 -0.60 0.81 -7.64
C PRO A 20 -1.64 0.37 -8.66
N PHE A 21 -2.82 0.98 -8.60
CA PHE A 21 -3.93 0.61 -9.44
C PHE A 21 -4.77 1.82 -9.85
N ILE A 22 -5.59 1.59 -10.87
CA ILE A 22 -6.53 2.57 -11.38
C ILE A 22 -7.88 2.33 -10.71
N ALA A 23 -8.45 3.38 -10.12
CA ALA A 23 -9.83 3.37 -9.65
C ALA A 23 -10.58 4.54 -10.28
N LYS A 24 -11.72 4.24 -10.91
CA LYS A 24 -12.52 5.22 -11.67
C LYS A 24 -11.62 5.92 -12.71
N ASN A 25 -11.26 7.18 -12.46
CA ASN A 25 -10.43 8.00 -13.35
C ASN A 25 -9.16 8.54 -12.64
N GLN A 26 -8.71 7.85 -11.59
CA GLN A 26 -7.56 8.22 -10.77
C GLN A 26 -6.60 7.03 -10.66
N ILE A 27 -5.32 7.35 -10.47
CA ILE A 27 -4.29 6.37 -10.14
C ILE A 27 -4.01 6.49 -8.65
N LEU A 28 -4.16 5.40 -7.91
CA LEU A 28 -3.79 5.35 -6.50
C LEU A 28 -2.40 4.74 -6.34
N LEU A 29 -1.54 5.46 -5.62
CA LEU A 29 -0.19 5.06 -5.25
C LEU A 29 -0.16 4.84 -3.73
N PHE A 30 0.11 3.61 -3.31
CA PHE A 30 0.27 3.28 -1.90
C PHE A 30 1.76 3.32 -1.59
N MET A 31 2.22 4.41 -0.99
CA MET A 31 3.63 4.67 -0.75
C MET A 31 3.97 4.65 0.74
N TYR A 32 5.21 4.29 1.06
CA TYR A 32 5.79 4.39 2.41
C TYR A 32 7.00 5.31 2.41
N SER A 33 7.18 6.00 3.52
CA SER A 33 8.34 6.82 3.80
C SER A 33 8.53 6.90 5.31
N ASP A 34 9.78 7.05 5.72
CA ASP A 34 10.21 7.33 7.09
C ASP A 34 9.97 8.79 7.50
N ASP A 35 9.72 9.69 6.54
CA ASP A 35 9.53 11.12 6.75
C ASP A 35 8.36 11.69 5.93
N ILE A 36 7.56 12.56 6.55
CA ILE A 36 6.44 13.30 5.92
C ILE A 36 6.97 14.25 4.82
N PHE A 37 8.12 14.88 5.01
CA PHE A 37 8.69 15.79 3.99
C PHE A 37 9.07 15.03 2.72
N LYS A 38 9.53 13.77 2.86
CA LYS A 38 9.80 12.89 1.72
C LYS A 38 8.51 12.52 0.97
N LEU A 39 7.39 12.29 1.67
CA LEU A 39 6.09 12.05 1.03
C LEU A 39 5.61 13.25 0.22
N ASP A 40 5.81 14.47 0.73
CA ASP A 40 5.50 15.69 -0.01
C ASP A 40 6.38 15.80 -1.27
N ASN A 41 7.69 15.56 -1.14
CA ASN A 41 8.60 15.55 -2.28
C ASN A 41 8.20 14.51 -3.34
N LEU A 42 7.81 13.29 -2.94
CA LEU A 42 7.30 12.26 -3.85
C LEU A 42 6.03 12.73 -4.56
N THR A 43 5.13 13.41 -3.85
CA THR A 43 3.91 13.98 -4.43
C THR A 43 4.24 15.04 -5.48
N GLN A 44 5.23 15.90 -5.20
CA GLN A 44 5.71 16.91 -6.14
C GLN A 44 6.41 16.31 -7.36
N GLN A 45 7.15 15.21 -7.20
CA GLN A 45 7.73 14.47 -8.31
C GLN A 45 6.65 13.83 -9.18
N ALA A 46 5.63 13.20 -8.58
CA ALA A 46 4.51 12.61 -9.31
C ALA A 46 3.77 13.65 -10.17
N ARG A 47 3.62 14.90 -9.70
CA ARG A 47 3.02 16.01 -10.49
C ARG A 47 3.81 16.37 -11.74
N LYS A 48 5.11 16.10 -11.77
CA LYS A 48 5.98 16.39 -12.94
C LYS A 48 5.88 15.32 -14.03
N ILE A 49 5.27 14.17 -13.75
CA ILE A 49 5.17 13.07 -14.72
C ILE A 49 4.16 13.41 -15.82
N PRO A 50 4.53 13.27 -17.10
CA PRO A 50 3.61 13.51 -18.21
C PRO A 50 2.30 12.72 -18.09
N GLY A 51 1.19 13.45 -18.16
CA GLY A 51 -0.16 12.90 -18.04
C GLY A 51 -0.76 12.93 -16.64
N VAL A 52 -0.01 13.38 -15.62
CA VAL A 52 -0.56 13.72 -14.30
C VAL A 52 -1.02 15.17 -14.31
N LYS A 53 -2.33 15.41 -14.11
CA LYS A 53 -2.88 16.77 -14.02
C LYS A 53 -2.75 17.35 -12.61
N THR A 54 -3.04 16.54 -11.62
CA THR A 54 -2.96 16.86 -10.19
C THR A 54 -2.51 15.61 -9.44
N ALA A 55 -1.89 15.80 -8.28
CA ALA A 55 -1.59 14.73 -7.34
C ALA A 55 -1.84 15.25 -5.93
N ASP A 56 -2.58 14.48 -5.15
CA ASP A 56 -2.98 14.81 -3.78
C ASP A 56 -2.35 13.81 -2.81
N LEU A 57 -1.72 14.34 -1.75
CA LEU A 57 -1.13 13.54 -0.70
C LEU A 57 -2.19 13.22 0.35
N PHE A 58 -2.51 11.93 0.51
CA PHE A 58 -3.38 11.45 1.57
C PHE A 58 -2.57 10.70 2.63
N ILE A 59 -2.45 11.30 3.82
CA ILE A 59 -1.84 10.67 4.98
C ILE A 59 -2.96 10.27 5.95
N PRO A 60 -3.20 8.97 6.19
CA PRO A 60 -4.21 8.54 7.15
C PRO A 60 -3.82 8.96 8.56
N ARG A 61 -4.72 9.63 9.29
CA ARG A 61 -4.48 10.06 10.69
C ARG A 61 -4.35 8.90 11.67
N LYS A 62 -4.96 7.77 11.36
CA LYS A 62 -4.87 6.51 12.11
C LYS A 62 -4.84 5.38 11.11
N ILE A 63 -3.89 4.47 11.28
CA ILE A 63 -3.88 3.19 10.58
C ILE A 63 -4.30 2.17 11.63
N ALA A 64 -5.50 1.60 11.48
CA ALA A 64 -5.89 0.44 12.26
C ALA A 64 -5.06 -0.73 11.74
N PHE A 65 -3.87 -0.91 12.32
CA PHE A 65 -3.07 -2.07 12.02
C PHE A 65 -3.82 -3.28 12.55
N PRO A 66 -4.14 -4.27 11.71
CA PRO A 66 -4.84 -5.47 12.15
C PRO A 66 -3.96 -6.34 13.06
N GLN A 67 -2.87 -5.85 13.66
CA GLN A 67 -1.98 -6.64 14.52
C GLN A 67 -2.78 -7.28 15.68
N GLU A 68 -3.68 -6.53 16.30
CA GLU A 68 -4.61 -7.07 17.31
C GLU A 68 -5.63 -8.02 16.67
N TRP A 69 -6.21 -7.65 15.51
CA TRP A 69 -7.11 -8.55 14.77
C TRP A 69 -6.44 -9.89 14.35
N ILE A 70 -5.17 -9.87 13.95
CA ILE A 70 -4.37 -11.05 13.59
C ILE A 70 -4.11 -11.86 14.85
N LYS A 71 -3.74 -11.23 15.96
CA LYS A 71 -3.57 -11.91 17.25
C LYS A 71 -4.87 -12.57 17.69
N ASP A 72 -5.99 -11.88 17.56
CA ASP A 72 -7.33 -12.37 17.92
C ASP A 72 -7.74 -13.56 17.02
N VAL A 73 -7.57 -13.43 15.71
CA VAL A 73 -7.82 -14.51 14.74
C VAL A 73 -6.93 -15.73 15.02
N VAL A 74 -5.64 -15.53 15.32
CA VAL A 74 -4.72 -16.63 15.69
C VAL A 74 -5.13 -17.26 17.02
N ALA A 75 -5.53 -16.47 18.01
CA ALA A 75 -5.99 -16.97 19.31
C ALA A 75 -7.30 -17.74 19.18
N GLU A 76 -8.23 -17.29 18.35
CA GLU A 76 -9.51 -17.95 18.07
C GLU A 76 -9.33 -19.23 17.27
N ALA A 77 -8.47 -19.20 16.26
CA ALA A 77 -8.04 -20.37 15.48
C ALA A 77 -7.48 -21.49 16.37
N LYS A 78 -6.63 -21.15 17.36
CA LYS A 78 -6.06 -22.12 18.33
C LYS A 78 -7.09 -22.76 19.25
N LYS A 79 -8.24 -22.11 19.49
CA LYS A 79 -9.33 -22.65 20.34
C LYS A 79 -10.23 -23.64 19.60
N SER A 80 -10.17 -23.66 18.27
CA SER A 80 -10.99 -24.56 17.45
C SER A 80 -10.43 -25.99 17.52
N PRO A 81 -11.20 -26.98 17.99
CA PRO A 81 -10.77 -28.38 18.06
C PRO A 81 -10.58 -29.02 16.67
N THR A 82 -11.08 -28.38 15.62
CA THR A 82 -11.00 -28.82 14.22
C THR A 82 -9.81 -28.26 13.45
N LEU A 83 -9.10 -27.26 13.98
CA LEU A 83 -7.97 -26.65 13.29
C LEU A 83 -6.68 -27.41 13.58
N HIS A 84 -6.52 -28.56 12.96
CA HIS A 84 -5.22 -29.20 12.83
C HIS A 84 -4.38 -28.36 11.86
N LEU A 85 -3.62 -27.39 12.38
CA LEU A 85 -2.53 -26.76 11.65
C LEU A 85 -1.49 -27.86 11.39
N MET A 86 -1.68 -28.65 10.34
CA MET A 86 -0.68 -29.60 9.88
C MET A 86 0.52 -28.79 9.41
N TYR A 87 1.55 -28.78 10.25
CA TYR A 87 2.85 -28.21 9.94
C TYR A 87 3.44 -29.07 8.80
N GLN A 88 3.29 -28.64 7.55
CA GLN A 88 4.05 -29.24 6.46
C GLN A 88 5.46 -28.66 6.52
N THR A 89 6.32 -29.30 7.30
CA THR A 89 7.77 -29.20 7.15
C THR A 89 8.17 -29.86 5.83
N ASN A 90 8.81 -29.09 4.94
CA ASN A 90 9.81 -29.60 4.01
C ASN A 90 11.17 -29.11 4.50
#